data_AF-A0A1Y2LQP1-F1
#
_entry.id   AF-A0A1Y2LQP1-F1
#
_cell.length_a   1.000
_cell.length_b   1.000
_cell.length_c   1.000
_cell.angle_alpha   90.00
_cell.angle_beta   90.00
_cell.angle_gamma   90.00
#
_symmetry.space_group_name_H-M   'P 1'
#
loop_
_entity.id
_entity.type
_entity.pdbx_description
1 polymer ?
#
loop_
_entity_poly.entity_id
_entity_poly.type
_entity_poly.pdbx_seq_one_letter_code
_entity_poly.pdbx_strand_id
1 'polypeptide(L)'
;MTTPNDISLSVKLHESYRTQIQVVASKTNVIDTRNVLDKFHFTGKKVMSPELIRVGVIRRRTDHSQAGYYEDIDQPEDYIKELEAFGCAIRFTAHNYTAVFASGNNIAIHKDTIELQSGTLEGSRLSPIHFSQDGLPTFLVHTPNTVAFTNLFLSSRFMGSMTSGQVSHDRPTGVVIALLKSDIPKVFDNLAASMTEQLRTRPDAIAEGVIIVNEVFVRIEWIWLILPLGIRLTAALFLLATYIDSKIRGCVPWKSSSVALLYHEVIEQKHGQAVLRSDMHDLSEMERAAKDTKAMLE
;
A
#
# COMPACT_ATOMS: atom_id res chain seq x y z
N MET A 1 -27.81 24.12 -15.30
CA MET A 1 -28.71 23.79 -14.17
C MET A 1 -27.86 23.36 -12.98
N THR A 2 -28.30 23.65 -11.76
CA THR A 2 -27.65 23.21 -10.52
C THR A 2 -28.52 22.13 -9.89
N THR A 3 -27.94 20.98 -9.54
CA THR A 3 -28.70 19.94 -8.81
C THR A 3 -28.93 20.35 -7.35
N PRO A 4 -29.84 19.68 -6.62
CA PRO A 4 -30.04 19.91 -5.17
C PRO A 4 -28.77 19.75 -4.32
N ASN A 5 -27.72 19.16 -4.88
CA ASN A 5 -26.43 18.94 -4.23
C ASN A 5 -25.32 19.89 -4.71
N ASP A 6 -25.67 21.07 -5.26
CA ASP A 6 -24.75 22.12 -5.74
C ASP A 6 -23.76 21.66 -6.83
N ILE A 7 -24.18 20.74 -7.69
CA ILE A 7 -23.41 20.36 -8.87
C ILE A 7 -23.91 21.16 -10.07
N SER A 8 -23.04 22.00 -10.62
CA SER A 8 -23.30 22.72 -11.86
C SER A 8 -23.18 21.79 -13.06
N LEU A 9 -24.30 21.56 -13.74
CA LEU A 9 -24.39 20.79 -14.96
C LEU A 9 -24.58 21.73 -16.15
N SER A 10 -23.60 21.75 -17.05
CA SER A 10 -23.70 22.41 -18.35
C SER A 10 -24.38 21.47 -19.32
N VAL A 11 -25.67 21.70 -19.55
CA VAL A 11 -26.43 20.98 -20.58
C VAL A 11 -26.41 21.84 -21.84
N LYS A 12 -25.81 21.32 -22.92
CA LYS A 12 -25.97 21.91 -24.25
C LYS A 12 -27.22 21.33 -24.86
N LEU A 13 -28.26 22.14 -24.95
CA LEU A 13 -29.47 21.81 -25.68
C LEU A 13 -29.19 22.08 -27.15
N HIS A 14 -29.34 21.06 -28.00
CA HIS A 14 -29.32 21.22 -29.45
C HIS A 14 -30.75 21.45 -29.91
N GLU A 15 -30.97 22.31 -30.92
CA GLU A 15 -32.29 22.75 -31.42
C GLU A 15 -33.20 21.64 -31.97
N SER A 16 -32.80 20.37 -31.89
CA SER A 16 -33.68 19.25 -32.20
C SER A 16 -34.50 18.88 -30.97
N TYR A 17 -35.75 19.35 -30.94
CA TYR A 17 -36.75 19.19 -29.87
C TYR A 17 -37.09 17.73 -29.49
N ARG A 18 -36.50 16.75 -30.17
CA ARG A 18 -36.81 15.31 -30.03
C ARG A 18 -35.77 14.53 -29.22
N THR A 19 -34.88 15.19 -28.49
CA THR A 19 -33.74 14.51 -27.86
C THR A 19 -33.96 14.13 -26.39
N GLN A 20 -33.70 12.86 -26.04
CA GLN A 20 -33.51 12.46 -24.64
C GLN A 20 -32.12 12.85 -24.21
N ILE A 21 -32.00 13.55 -23.09
CA ILE A 21 -30.72 13.98 -22.54
C ILE A 21 -30.53 13.35 -21.17
N GLN A 22 -29.37 12.73 -20.98
CA GLN A 22 -28.93 12.27 -19.68
C GLN A 22 -27.49 12.71 -19.43
N VAL A 23 -27.27 13.44 -18.35
CA VAL A 23 -25.94 13.94 -17.97
C VAL A 23 -25.64 13.51 -16.55
N VAL A 24 -24.46 12.91 -16.37
CA VAL A 24 -23.93 12.51 -15.07
C VAL A 24 -22.65 13.29 -14.83
N ALA A 25 -22.62 14.08 -13.76
CA ALA A 25 -21.38 14.67 -13.26
C ALA A 25 -21.17 14.36 -11.80
N SER A 26 -19.91 14.34 -11.38
CA SER A 26 -19.54 14.11 -10.00
C SER A 26 -18.61 15.22 -9.50
N LYS A 27 -18.67 15.47 -8.19
CA LYS A 27 -17.79 16.37 -7.47
C LYS A 27 -17.33 15.69 -6.19
N THR A 28 -16.08 15.89 -5.81
CA THR A 28 -15.50 15.31 -4.59
C THR A 28 -15.31 16.36 -3.52
N ASN A 29 -15.45 15.94 -2.26
CA ASN A 29 -15.03 16.70 -1.09
C ASN A 29 -13.66 16.24 -0.55
N VAL A 30 -13.07 15.21 -1.16
CA VAL A 30 -11.80 14.61 -0.79
C VAL A 30 -10.63 15.46 -1.32
N ILE A 31 -9.47 15.37 -0.67
CA ILE A 31 -8.24 16.10 -1.01
C ILE A 31 -7.87 15.86 -2.49
N ASP A 32 -7.77 16.93 -3.28
CA ASP A 32 -7.32 16.85 -4.67
C ASP A 32 -5.83 16.44 -4.73
N THR A 33 -5.59 15.34 -5.42
CA THR A 33 -4.32 14.65 -5.54
C THR A 33 -3.64 14.85 -6.89
N ARG A 34 -4.19 15.66 -7.80
CA ARG A 34 -3.47 15.99 -9.05
C ARG A 34 -2.07 16.58 -8.79
N ASN A 35 -1.83 17.07 -7.57
CA ASN A 35 -0.54 17.54 -7.07
C ASN A 35 0.02 16.71 -5.88
N VAL A 36 -0.17 15.37 -5.82
CA VAL A 36 0.40 14.54 -4.71
C VAL A 36 1.92 14.63 -4.68
N LEU A 37 2.56 14.63 -5.84
CA LEU A 37 4.01 14.64 -5.94
C LEU A 37 4.65 15.96 -5.46
N ASP A 38 3.94 17.08 -5.59
CA ASP A 38 4.54 18.39 -5.32
C ASP A 38 4.51 18.83 -3.85
N LYS A 39 3.68 18.21 -2.99
CA LYS A 39 3.60 18.58 -1.55
C LYS A 39 3.31 17.39 -0.65
N PHE A 40 4.32 16.58 -0.39
CA PHE A 40 4.31 15.53 0.65
C PHE A 40 4.21 16.07 2.08
N HIS A 41 4.37 17.38 2.29
CA HIS A 41 4.33 18.01 3.60
C HIS A 41 2.96 18.61 3.90
N PHE A 42 1.99 17.75 4.22
CA PHE A 42 0.92 18.17 5.13
C PHE A 42 1.30 17.63 6.50
N THR A 43 1.53 18.53 7.46
CA THR A 43 1.72 18.22 8.87
C THR A 43 0.65 19.00 9.64
N GLY A 44 -0.51 18.37 9.83
CA GLY A 44 -1.63 19.01 10.50
C GLY A 44 -2.78 18.04 10.77
N LYS A 45 -3.74 18.50 11.57
CA LYS A 45 -5.00 17.81 11.82
C LYS A 45 -6.06 18.41 10.88
N LYS A 46 -6.64 17.60 10.00
CA LYS A 46 -7.72 18.03 9.11
C LYS A 46 -8.99 17.24 9.39
N VAL A 47 -10.09 17.95 9.58
CA VAL A 47 -11.42 17.35 9.69
C VAL A 47 -11.90 16.95 8.28
N MET A 48 -12.32 15.71 8.13
CA MET A 48 -12.83 15.13 6.89
C MET A 48 -14.30 14.73 7.07
N SER A 49 -15.13 15.12 6.11
CA SER A 49 -16.53 14.65 6.05
C SER A 49 -16.57 13.15 5.68
N PRO A 50 -17.53 12.37 6.19
CA PRO A 50 -17.77 11.00 5.75
C PRO A 50 -18.32 10.92 4.31
N GLU A 51 -18.71 12.05 3.73
CA GLU A 51 -19.15 12.15 2.35
C GLU A 51 -17.98 12.26 1.37
N LEU A 52 -17.86 11.26 0.51
CA LEU A 52 -16.80 11.17 -0.50
C LEU A 52 -17.12 12.03 -1.71
N ILE A 53 -18.27 11.75 -2.34
CA ILE A 53 -18.61 12.23 -3.68
C ILE A 53 -20.09 12.59 -3.75
N ARG A 54 -20.38 13.70 -4.43
CA ARG A 54 -21.72 14.06 -4.88
C ARG A 54 -21.84 13.73 -6.36
N VAL A 55 -22.95 13.12 -6.75
CA VAL A 55 -23.29 12.82 -8.14
C VAL A 55 -24.58 13.55 -8.48
N GLY A 56 -24.56 14.25 -9.61
CA GLY A 56 -25.72 14.92 -10.17
C GLY A 56 -26.13 14.20 -11.44
N VAL A 57 -27.40 13.81 -11.52
CA VAL A 57 -27.97 13.21 -12.73
C VAL A 57 -29.12 14.10 -13.19
N ILE A 58 -29.06 14.55 -14.43
CA ILE A 58 -30.21 15.18 -15.08
C ILE A 58 -30.73 14.20 -16.12
N ARG A 59 -32.04 14.00 -16.14
CA ARG A 59 -32.75 13.16 -17.11
C ARG A 59 -34.06 13.82 -17.49
N ARG A 60 -34.50 13.67 -18.74
CA ARG A 60 -35.89 13.99 -19.11
C ARG A 60 -36.85 12.90 -18.61
N ARG A 61 -37.97 13.29 -18.03
CA ARG A 61 -39.02 12.38 -17.58
C ARG A 61 -39.59 11.62 -18.79
N THR A 62 -39.55 10.30 -18.72
CA THR A 62 -40.19 9.42 -19.70
C THR A 62 -41.19 8.54 -18.96
N ASP A 63 -42.47 8.87 -19.08
CA ASP A 63 -43.51 8.02 -18.51
C ASP A 63 -43.53 6.67 -19.25
N HIS A 64 -43.52 5.60 -18.46
CA HIS A 64 -43.37 4.21 -18.89
C HIS A 64 -44.51 3.70 -19.82
N SER A 65 -45.51 4.52 -20.15
CA SER A 65 -46.70 4.13 -20.90
C SER A 65 -46.65 4.44 -22.40
N GLN A 66 -45.68 5.22 -22.91
CA GLN A 66 -45.62 5.54 -24.35
C GLN A 66 -44.20 5.56 -24.88
N ALA A 67 -43.60 4.38 -25.03
CA ALA A 67 -42.35 4.20 -25.77
C ALA A 67 -42.55 4.29 -27.32
N GLY A 68 -43.48 5.12 -27.80
CA GLY A 68 -43.94 5.04 -29.19
C GLY A 68 -44.31 6.33 -29.91
N TYR A 69 -44.45 7.48 -29.25
CA TYR A 69 -44.78 8.72 -29.95
C TYR A 69 -43.92 9.88 -29.41
N TYR A 70 -43.15 10.47 -30.32
CA TYR A 70 -42.44 11.72 -30.08
C TYR A 70 -43.50 12.83 -30.05
N GLU A 71 -43.97 13.24 -28.88
CA GLU A 71 -44.75 14.48 -28.77
C GLU A 71 -43.84 15.66 -29.10
N ASP A 72 -44.21 16.40 -30.15
CA ASP A 72 -43.52 17.62 -30.57
C ASP A 72 -43.69 18.68 -29.49
N ILE A 73 -42.59 19.00 -28.80
CA ILE A 73 -42.54 20.16 -27.90
C ILE A 73 -42.12 21.35 -28.74
N ASP A 74 -43.09 22.21 -29.09
CA ASP A 74 -42.89 23.40 -29.92
C ASP A 74 -42.17 24.56 -29.20
N GLN A 75 -41.99 24.50 -27.87
CA GLN A 75 -41.37 25.58 -27.08
C GLN A 75 -40.25 25.10 -26.13
N PRO A 76 -39.08 25.79 -26.10
CA PRO A 76 -37.95 25.42 -25.24
C PRO A 76 -38.24 25.54 -23.73
N GLU A 77 -39.26 26.31 -23.33
CA GLU A 77 -39.63 26.48 -21.92
C GLU A 77 -40.34 25.26 -21.33
N ASP A 78 -41.10 24.52 -22.13
CA ASP A 78 -41.76 23.29 -21.70
C ASP A 78 -40.78 22.12 -21.60
N TYR A 79 -39.73 22.13 -22.44
CA TYR A 79 -38.63 21.17 -22.35
C TYR A 79 -37.91 21.21 -20.98
N ILE A 80 -37.78 22.41 -20.39
CA ILE A 80 -37.15 22.56 -19.07
C ILE A 80 -38.01 21.97 -17.96
N LYS A 81 -39.34 22.01 -18.09
CA LYS A 81 -40.28 21.50 -17.09
C LYS A 81 -40.28 19.97 -17.01
N GLU A 82 -39.89 19.28 -18.07
CA GLU A 82 -39.77 17.82 -18.12
C GLU A 82 -38.42 17.29 -17.62
N LEU A 83 -37.47 18.16 -17.28
CA LEU A 83 -36.17 17.75 -16.75
C LEU A 83 -36.27 17.42 -15.26
N GLU A 84 -35.94 16.18 -14.92
CA GLU A 84 -35.75 15.70 -13.55
C GLU A 84 -34.27 15.79 -13.19
N ALA A 85 -33.98 16.43 -12.06
CA ALA A 85 -32.63 16.52 -11.50
C ALA A 85 -32.54 15.72 -10.21
N PHE A 86 -31.66 14.72 -10.20
CA PHE A 86 -31.36 13.89 -9.04
C PHE A 86 -30.00 14.27 -8.46
N GLY A 87 -29.95 14.39 -7.13
CA GLY A 87 -28.72 14.57 -6.37
C GLY A 87 -28.48 13.36 -5.49
N CYS A 88 -27.38 12.64 -5.74
CA CYS A 88 -26.95 11.52 -4.92
C CYS A 88 -25.66 11.89 -4.18
N ALA A 89 -25.48 11.40 -2.95
CA ALA A 89 -24.26 11.57 -2.18
C ALA A 89 -23.76 10.20 -1.70
N ILE A 90 -22.52 9.86 -2.03
CA ILE A 90 -21.87 8.63 -1.60
C ILE A 90 -21.14 8.92 -0.29
N ARG A 91 -21.55 8.23 0.78
CA ARG A 91 -21.05 8.43 2.15
C ARG A 91 -20.66 7.11 2.78
N PHE A 92 -19.69 7.15 3.68
CA PHE A 92 -19.48 6.05 4.62
C PHE A 92 -20.57 6.08 5.69
N THR A 93 -21.19 4.94 5.95
CA THR A 93 -22.21 4.78 7.00
C THR A 93 -21.95 3.48 7.77
N ALA A 94 -22.30 3.49 9.04
CA ALA A 94 -22.29 2.28 9.85
C ALA A 94 -23.66 1.61 9.77
N HIS A 95 -23.70 0.29 9.92
CA HIS A 95 -24.94 -0.46 9.92
C HIS A 95 -25.06 -1.29 11.18
N ASN A 96 -26.19 -1.13 11.86
CA ASN A 96 -26.56 -2.00 12.97
C ASN A 96 -27.38 -3.15 12.40
N TYR A 97 -26.88 -4.36 12.58
CA TYR A 97 -27.54 -5.58 12.14
C TYR A 97 -28.30 -6.16 13.32
N THR A 98 -29.62 -6.02 13.31
CA THR A 98 -30.50 -6.58 14.33
C THR A 98 -31.35 -7.70 13.74
N ALA A 99 -31.82 -8.60 14.60
CA ALA A 99 -32.83 -9.61 14.25
C ALA A 99 -32.51 -10.43 12.98
N VAL A 100 -31.42 -11.19 13.03
CA VAL A 100 -31.05 -12.14 11.95
C VAL A 100 -31.98 -13.34 12.04
N PHE A 101 -32.88 -13.48 11.07
CA PHE A 101 -33.77 -14.63 10.95
C PHE A 101 -33.37 -15.49 9.76
N ALA A 102 -33.08 -16.76 10.01
CA ALA A 102 -32.90 -17.75 8.95
C ALA A 102 -34.18 -18.59 8.83
N SER A 103 -34.81 -18.56 7.65
CA SER A 103 -35.96 -19.41 7.32
C SER A 103 -35.62 -20.24 6.08
N GLY A 104 -35.17 -21.47 6.30
CA GLY A 104 -34.69 -22.37 5.24
C GLY A 104 -33.41 -21.83 4.60
N ASN A 105 -33.43 -21.62 3.28
CA ASN A 105 -32.31 -21.05 2.52
C ASN A 105 -32.25 -19.52 2.52
N ASN A 106 -33.21 -18.84 3.16
CA ASN A 106 -33.28 -17.38 3.18
C ASN A 106 -32.84 -16.85 4.55
N ILE A 107 -31.84 -15.96 4.55
CA ILE A 107 -31.44 -15.19 5.72
C ILE A 107 -31.99 -13.77 5.55
N ALA A 108 -32.92 -13.38 6.42
CA ALA A 108 -33.41 -12.02 6.53
C ALA A 108 -32.66 -11.31 7.67
N ILE A 109 -32.03 -10.19 7.35
CA ILE A 109 -31.28 -9.39 8.32
C ILE A 109 -31.89 -8.00 8.35
N HIS A 110 -32.33 -7.55 9.53
CA HIS A 110 -32.73 -6.16 9.70
C HIS A 110 -31.48 -5.28 9.80
N LYS A 111 -31.50 -4.16 9.08
CA LYS A 111 -30.32 -3.32 8.88
C LYS A 111 -30.70 -1.87 9.09
N ASP A 112 -30.25 -1.30 10.21
CA ASP A 112 -30.41 0.11 10.51
C ASP A 112 -29.16 0.89 10.10
N THR A 113 -29.34 2.03 9.45
CA THR A 113 -28.22 2.88 9.01
C THR A 113 -27.92 3.94 10.06
N ILE A 114 -26.66 4.01 10.46
CA ILE A 114 -26.12 4.99 11.40
C ILE A 114 -25.19 5.92 10.62
N GLU A 115 -25.48 7.22 10.65
CA GLU A 115 -24.62 8.23 10.05
C GLU A 115 -23.35 8.41 10.89
N LEU A 116 -22.20 8.35 10.22
CA LEU A 116 -20.91 8.59 10.85
C LEU A 116 -20.66 10.09 11.04
N GLN A 117 -19.97 10.45 12.11
CA GLN A 117 -19.46 11.81 12.29
C GLN A 117 -18.21 12.09 11.44
N SER A 118 -17.82 13.36 11.36
CA SER A 118 -16.60 13.78 10.66
C SER A 118 -15.36 13.10 11.24
N GLY A 119 -14.53 12.55 10.35
CA GLY A 119 -13.27 11.91 10.70
C GLY A 119 -12.13 12.92 10.83
N THR A 120 -11.01 12.45 11.39
CA THR A 120 -9.78 13.22 11.51
C THR A 120 -8.67 12.58 10.70
N LEU A 121 -8.01 13.37 9.86
CA LEU A 121 -6.73 13.03 9.23
C LEU A 121 -5.60 13.67 10.06
N GLU A 122 -4.72 12.84 10.62
CA GLU A 122 -3.53 13.29 11.36
C GLU A 122 -2.24 12.89 10.64
N GLY A 123 -1.32 13.84 10.50
CA GLY A 123 -0.03 13.60 9.85
C GLY A 123 -0.07 13.85 8.35
N SER A 124 0.52 12.93 7.58
CA SER A 124 0.73 13.07 6.12
C SER A 124 -0.54 12.78 5.30
N ARG A 125 -0.54 13.16 4.01
CA ARG A 125 -1.62 12.80 3.07
C ARG A 125 -1.75 11.29 2.80
N LEU A 126 -0.79 10.47 3.25
CA LEU A 126 -0.82 9.01 3.15
C LEU A 126 -1.36 8.36 4.42
N SER A 127 -1.51 9.13 5.52
CA SER A 127 -2.07 8.65 6.77
C SER A 127 -3.53 8.19 6.57
N PRO A 128 -3.99 7.20 7.35
CA PRO A 128 -5.40 6.83 7.36
C PRO A 128 -6.26 7.95 7.98
N ILE A 129 -7.51 8.03 7.54
CA ILE A 129 -8.54 8.88 8.13
C ILE A 129 -9.22 8.08 9.24
N HIS A 130 -9.28 8.68 10.43
CA HIS A 130 -9.87 8.07 11.61
C HIS A 130 -11.30 8.60 11.82
N PHE A 131 -12.29 7.74 11.67
CA PHE A 131 -13.68 8.03 12.06
C PHE A 131 -13.92 7.40 13.42
N SER A 132 -13.93 8.22 14.47
CA SER A 132 -14.16 7.81 15.85
C SER A 132 -15.43 8.48 16.36
N GLN A 133 -16.34 7.68 16.91
CA GLN A 133 -17.62 8.10 17.43
C GLN A 133 -17.97 7.27 18.66
N ASP A 134 -18.60 7.89 19.65
CA ASP A 134 -18.98 7.21 20.89
C ASP A 134 -19.93 6.03 20.60
N GLY A 135 -19.59 4.85 21.14
CA GLY A 135 -20.38 3.63 20.97
C GLY A 135 -20.14 2.84 19.68
N LEU A 136 -19.22 3.28 18.80
CA LEU A 136 -18.83 2.56 17.59
C LEU A 136 -17.31 2.28 17.57
N PRO A 137 -16.87 1.15 16.97
CA PRO A 137 -15.45 0.91 16.76
C PRO A 137 -14.86 1.94 15.80
N THR A 138 -13.59 2.31 16.02
CA THR A 138 -12.88 3.24 15.14
C THR A 138 -12.79 2.67 13.72
N PHE A 139 -13.35 3.40 12.76
CA PHE A 139 -13.29 3.05 11.35
C PHE A 139 -12.12 3.79 10.69
N LEU A 140 -11.21 3.02 10.07
CA LEU A 140 -10.01 3.53 9.42
C LEU A 140 -10.14 3.42 7.92
N VAL A 141 -9.88 4.53 7.23
CA VAL A 141 -9.89 4.55 5.76
C VAL A 141 -8.57 5.06 5.25
N HIS A 142 -7.90 4.26 4.42
CA HIS A 142 -6.67 4.69 3.77
C HIS A 142 -6.95 5.78 2.75
N THR A 143 -6.27 6.92 2.90
CA THR A 143 -6.41 8.06 1.99
C THR A 143 -6.16 7.69 0.51
N PRO A 144 -5.14 6.88 0.14
CA PRO A 144 -4.95 6.43 -1.23
C PRO A 144 -6.19 5.74 -1.84
N ASN A 145 -6.91 4.94 -1.06
CA ASN A 145 -8.11 4.24 -1.53
C ASN A 145 -9.26 5.22 -1.79
N THR A 146 -9.46 6.21 -0.90
CA THR A 146 -10.48 7.24 -1.11
C THR A 146 -10.21 8.09 -2.35
N VAL A 147 -8.93 8.30 -2.66
CA VAL A 147 -8.48 9.04 -3.84
C VAL A 147 -8.70 8.22 -5.11
N ALA A 148 -8.30 6.94 -5.12
CA ALA A 148 -8.54 6.05 -6.25
C ALA A 148 -10.04 5.95 -6.55
N PHE A 149 -10.85 5.79 -5.51
CA PHE A 149 -12.30 5.82 -5.60
C PHE A 149 -12.80 7.15 -6.19
N THR A 150 -12.30 8.28 -5.68
CA THR A 150 -12.64 9.60 -6.20
C THR A 150 -12.32 9.75 -7.69
N ASN A 151 -11.14 9.30 -8.13
CA ASN A 151 -10.73 9.34 -9.52
C ASN A 151 -11.63 8.50 -10.43
N LEU A 152 -12.17 7.38 -9.94
CA LEU A 152 -13.11 6.55 -10.68
C LEU A 152 -14.39 7.32 -11.04
N PHE A 153 -15.02 7.99 -10.06
CA PHE A 153 -16.26 8.74 -10.32
C PHE A 153 -16.04 10.02 -11.11
N LEU A 154 -14.85 10.61 -11.02
CA LEU A 154 -14.46 11.76 -11.84
C LEU A 154 -13.99 11.36 -13.25
N SER A 155 -13.77 10.07 -13.51
CA SER A 155 -13.34 9.61 -14.82
C SER A 155 -14.46 9.68 -15.85
N SER A 156 -14.08 9.74 -17.14
CA SER A 156 -15.01 9.63 -18.28
C SER A 156 -15.67 8.25 -18.41
N ARG A 157 -15.30 7.27 -17.56
CA ARG A 157 -15.98 5.97 -17.47
C ARG A 157 -17.23 6.05 -16.62
N PHE A 158 -17.29 6.98 -15.67
CA PHE A 158 -18.47 7.20 -14.84
C PHE A 158 -19.24 8.44 -15.32
N MET A 159 -18.55 9.57 -15.43
CA MET A 159 -19.12 10.81 -15.97
C MET A 159 -19.37 10.67 -17.47
N GLY A 160 -20.44 11.28 -17.93
CA GLY A 160 -20.72 11.34 -19.35
C GLY A 160 -22.07 11.96 -19.65
N SER A 161 -22.34 12.01 -20.93
CA SER A 161 -23.59 12.50 -21.46
C SER A 161 -24.08 11.59 -22.56
N MET A 162 -25.40 11.50 -22.66
CA MET A 162 -26.08 10.89 -23.79
C MET A 162 -27.14 11.86 -24.28
N THR A 163 -27.16 12.04 -25.59
CA THR A 163 -28.23 12.70 -26.32
C THR A 163 -28.76 11.69 -27.32
N SER A 164 -30.02 11.28 -27.22
CA SER A 164 -30.64 10.35 -28.16
C SER A 164 -31.60 11.11 -29.06
N GLY A 165 -31.40 11.13 -30.38
CA GLY A 165 -32.33 11.72 -31.34
C GLY A 165 -31.86 11.62 -32.78
N GLN A 166 -32.63 12.21 -33.71
CA GLN A 166 -32.48 12.01 -35.16
C GLN A 166 -31.15 12.53 -35.75
N VAL A 167 -30.38 13.32 -35.00
CA VAL A 167 -29.11 13.93 -35.41
C VAL A 167 -27.96 13.67 -34.41
N SER A 168 -28.09 12.71 -33.48
CA SER A 168 -27.04 12.49 -32.47
C SER A 168 -25.83 11.76 -33.09
N HIS A 169 -24.75 12.49 -33.34
CA HIS A 169 -23.44 11.91 -33.68
C HIS A 169 -22.60 11.54 -32.45
N ASP A 170 -22.97 12.02 -31.26
CA ASP A 170 -22.22 11.74 -30.04
C ASP A 170 -22.53 10.34 -29.51
N ARG A 171 -21.48 9.53 -29.41
CA ARG A 171 -21.57 8.23 -28.73
C ARG A 171 -21.83 8.47 -27.24
N PRO A 172 -22.79 7.74 -26.63
CA PRO A 172 -23.00 7.84 -25.20
C PRO A 172 -21.72 7.47 -24.45
N THR A 173 -21.38 8.29 -23.46
CA THR A 173 -20.18 8.13 -22.63
C THR A 173 -20.55 7.90 -21.18
N GLY A 174 -19.67 7.25 -20.43
CA GLY A 174 -19.87 7.02 -19.01
C GLY A 174 -21.00 6.05 -18.69
N VAL A 175 -21.58 6.19 -17.50
CA VAL A 175 -22.61 5.28 -16.97
C VAL A 175 -24.04 5.60 -17.45
N VAL A 176 -24.20 6.66 -18.25
CA VAL A 176 -25.50 7.21 -18.67
C VAL A 176 -26.43 6.16 -19.30
N ILE A 177 -25.89 5.21 -20.08
CA ILE A 177 -26.69 4.16 -20.76
C ILE A 177 -27.40 3.27 -19.73
N ALA A 178 -26.74 2.94 -18.62
CA ALA A 178 -27.31 2.10 -17.57
C ALA A 178 -28.42 2.81 -16.78
N LEU A 179 -28.44 4.14 -16.82
CA LEU A 179 -29.39 4.98 -16.08
C LEU A 179 -30.59 5.44 -16.92
N LEU A 180 -30.70 5.04 -18.20
CA LEU A 180 -31.77 5.48 -19.10
C LEU A 180 -33.16 5.03 -18.63
N LYS A 181 -33.31 3.72 -18.42
CA LYS A 181 -34.60 3.08 -18.07
C LYS A 181 -34.69 2.64 -16.61
N SER A 182 -33.72 3.06 -15.81
CA SER A 182 -33.58 2.60 -14.43
C SER A 182 -34.06 3.67 -13.46
N ASP A 183 -34.61 3.23 -12.34
CA ASP A 183 -34.91 4.11 -11.21
C ASP A 183 -33.57 4.56 -10.57
N ILE A 184 -33.25 5.85 -10.73
CA ILE A 184 -31.94 6.41 -10.39
C ILE A 184 -31.60 6.17 -8.91
N PRO A 185 -32.45 6.57 -7.94
CA PRO A 185 -32.25 6.22 -6.52
C PRO A 185 -31.91 4.74 -6.29
N LYS A 186 -32.72 3.83 -6.85
CA LYS A 186 -32.55 2.40 -6.67
C LYS A 186 -31.25 1.86 -7.28
N VAL A 187 -30.80 2.42 -8.41
CA VAL A 187 -29.50 2.06 -9.00
C VAL A 187 -28.36 2.46 -8.09
N PHE A 188 -28.41 3.67 -7.51
CA PHE A 188 -27.36 4.11 -6.59
C PHE A 188 -27.36 3.30 -5.28
N ASP A 189 -28.53 2.90 -4.77
CA ASP A 189 -28.63 2.00 -3.61
C ASP A 189 -28.03 0.61 -3.92
N ASN A 190 -28.37 0.04 -5.07
CA ASN A 190 -27.82 -1.24 -5.52
C ASN A 190 -26.30 -1.15 -5.78
N LEU A 191 -25.82 -0.03 -6.31
CA LEU A 191 -24.40 0.24 -6.52
C LEU A 191 -23.67 0.26 -5.16
N ALA A 192 -24.18 1.00 -4.19
CA ALA A 192 -23.61 1.08 -2.85
C ALA A 192 -23.60 -0.29 -2.14
N ALA A 193 -24.70 -1.06 -2.26
CA ALA A 193 -24.79 -2.41 -1.72
C ALA A 193 -23.77 -3.37 -2.37
N SER A 194 -23.67 -3.35 -3.71
CA SER A 194 -22.73 -4.19 -4.45
C SER A 194 -21.27 -3.86 -4.10
N MET A 195 -20.92 -2.58 -4.03
CA MET A 195 -19.58 -2.17 -3.60
C MET A 195 -19.27 -2.60 -2.17
N THR A 196 -20.23 -2.44 -1.25
CA THR A 196 -20.07 -2.87 0.15
C THR A 196 -19.83 -4.38 0.23
N GLU A 197 -20.58 -5.16 -0.54
CA GLU A 197 -20.41 -6.61 -0.56
C GLU A 197 -19.07 -7.02 -1.19
N GLN A 198 -18.61 -6.32 -2.24
CA GLN A 198 -17.28 -6.56 -2.80
C GLN A 198 -16.17 -6.27 -1.79
N LEU A 199 -16.25 -5.15 -1.06
CA LEU A 199 -15.30 -4.79 -0.01
C LEU A 199 -15.31 -5.80 1.15
N ARG A 200 -16.47 -6.40 1.45
CA ARG A 200 -16.62 -7.39 2.54
C ARG A 200 -16.13 -8.79 2.16
N THR A 201 -16.34 -9.20 0.91
CA THR A 201 -16.09 -10.58 0.45
C THR A 201 -14.68 -10.82 -0.04
N ARG A 202 -14.00 -9.78 -0.57
CA ARG A 202 -12.66 -9.93 -1.16
C ARG A 202 -11.66 -9.00 -0.49
N PRO A 203 -11.02 -9.44 0.61
CA PRO A 203 -9.87 -8.74 1.15
C PRO A 203 -8.69 -8.67 0.16
N ASP A 204 -8.56 -9.67 -0.73
CA ASP A 204 -7.42 -9.83 -1.64
C ASP A 204 -7.79 -9.70 -3.13
N ALA A 205 -8.70 -8.77 -3.48
CA ALA A 205 -8.96 -8.49 -4.89
C ALA A 205 -7.72 -7.87 -5.54
N ILE A 206 -6.98 -8.67 -6.31
CA ILE A 206 -5.85 -8.20 -7.12
C ILE A 206 -6.43 -7.29 -8.21
N ALA A 207 -6.20 -5.99 -8.10
CA ALA A 207 -6.49 -5.02 -9.13
C ALA A 207 -5.16 -4.56 -9.75
N GLU A 208 -5.03 -4.67 -11.07
CA GLU A 208 -3.89 -4.09 -11.78
C GLU A 208 -4.01 -2.56 -11.74
N GLY A 209 -3.06 -1.90 -11.07
CA GLY A 209 -3.06 -0.45 -10.89
C GLY A 209 -1.75 0.05 -10.30
N VAL A 210 -1.52 1.36 -10.38
CA VAL A 210 -0.35 1.99 -9.76
C VAL A 210 -0.61 2.12 -8.26
N ILE A 211 0.04 1.28 -7.48
CA ILE A 211 -0.02 1.32 -6.02
C ILE A 211 1.19 2.07 -5.46
N ILE A 212 0.97 2.94 -4.47
CA ILE A 212 2.04 3.61 -3.73
C ILE A 212 2.37 2.74 -2.53
N VAL A 213 3.49 2.02 -2.62
CA VAL A 213 3.97 1.14 -1.53
C VAL A 213 5.20 1.80 -0.90
N ASN A 214 5.28 1.75 0.42
CA ASN A 214 6.47 2.22 1.14
C ASN A 214 7.56 1.14 1.05
N GLU A 215 8.41 1.21 0.04
CA GLU A 215 9.58 0.34 -0.08
C GLU A 215 10.75 0.88 0.74
N VAL A 216 11.37 0.01 1.55
CA VAL A 216 12.57 0.33 2.31
C VAL A 216 13.77 0.27 1.37
N PHE A 217 14.22 1.44 0.90
CA PHE A 217 15.46 1.55 0.15
C PHE A 217 16.66 1.43 1.10
N VAL A 218 17.33 0.28 1.10
CA VAL A 218 18.59 0.11 1.85
C VAL A 218 19.74 0.70 1.03
N ARG A 219 20.27 1.84 1.48
CA ARG A 219 21.49 2.43 0.93
C ARG A 219 22.70 1.68 1.50
N ILE A 220 23.31 0.82 0.69
CA ILE A 220 24.52 0.11 1.08
C ILE A 220 25.71 1.06 0.94
N GLU A 221 26.28 1.49 2.06
CA GLU A 221 27.52 2.26 2.08
C GLU A 221 28.75 1.34 2.04
N TRP A 222 29.31 1.17 0.85
CA TRP A 222 30.50 0.34 0.60
C TRP A 222 31.76 0.78 1.34
N ILE A 223 31.80 2.02 1.87
CA ILE A 223 32.93 2.59 2.61
C ILE A 223 33.26 1.73 3.85
N TRP A 224 32.24 1.17 4.51
CA TRP A 224 32.39 0.37 5.73
C TRP A 224 33.01 -1.00 5.47
N LEU A 225 33.00 -1.46 4.22
CA LEU A 225 33.55 -2.75 3.80
C LEU A 225 35.07 -2.71 3.59
N ILE A 226 35.64 -1.51 3.48
CA ILE A 226 37.08 -1.29 3.30
C ILE A 226 37.84 -1.62 4.59
N LEU A 227 37.28 -1.30 5.76
CA LEU A 227 37.92 -1.55 7.05
C LEU A 227 38.22 -3.03 7.33
N PRO A 228 37.24 -3.97 7.27
CA PRO A 228 37.51 -5.38 7.49
C PRO A 228 38.41 -5.99 6.41
N LEU A 229 38.33 -5.49 5.17
CA LEU A 229 39.20 -5.93 4.07
C LEU A 229 40.66 -5.49 4.32
N GLY A 230 40.86 -4.26 4.77
CA GLY A 230 42.17 -3.72 5.15
C GLY A 230 42.81 -4.54 6.27
N ILE A 231 42.07 -4.81 7.36
CA ILE A 231 42.58 -5.60 8.49
C ILE A 231 43.03 -6.99 8.04
N ARG A 232 42.25 -7.66 7.17
CA ARG A 232 42.63 -8.99 6.65
C ARG A 232 43.90 -8.94 5.79
N LEU A 233 44.03 -7.93 4.94
CA LEU A 233 45.22 -7.75 4.10
C LEU A 233 46.45 -7.45 4.96
N THR A 234 46.34 -6.55 5.95
CA THR A 234 47.45 -6.24 6.86
C THR A 234 47.84 -7.46 7.70
N ALA A 235 46.87 -8.23 8.21
CA ALA A 235 47.16 -9.46 8.95
C ALA A 235 47.86 -10.52 8.08
N ALA A 236 47.43 -10.69 6.84
CA ALA A 236 48.06 -11.61 5.89
C ALA A 236 49.51 -11.19 5.56
N LEU A 237 49.74 -9.89 5.33
CA LEU A 237 51.07 -9.35 5.09
C LEU A 237 51.98 -9.51 6.31
N PHE A 238 51.46 -9.26 7.51
CA PHE A 238 52.22 -9.43 8.74
C PHE A 238 52.60 -10.90 8.99
N LEU A 239 51.69 -11.83 8.71
CA LEU A 239 51.95 -13.27 8.81
C LEU A 239 53.03 -13.70 7.82
N LEU A 240 52.93 -13.26 6.55
CA LEU A 240 53.94 -13.55 5.53
C LEU A 240 55.31 -12.97 5.91
N ALA A 241 55.36 -11.73 6.38
CA ALA A 241 56.60 -11.11 6.85
C ALA A 241 57.22 -11.90 8.02
N THR A 242 56.39 -12.30 8.98
CA THR A 242 56.82 -13.12 10.14
C THR A 242 57.34 -14.49 9.68
N TYR A 243 56.68 -15.11 8.70
CA TYR A 243 57.12 -16.39 8.14
C TYR A 243 58.48 -16.27 7.45
N ILE A 244 58.67 -15.23 6.64
CA ILE A 244 59.93 -14.99 5.92
C ILE A 244 61.06 -14.68 6.91
N ASP A 245 60.85 -13.80 7.88
CA ASP A 245 61.86 -13.48 8.90
C ASP A 245 62.20 -14.70 9.75
N SER A 246 61.21 -15.51 10.13
CA SER A 246 61.43 -16.77 10.85
C SER A 246 62.23 -17.79 10.02
N LYS A 247 61.99 -17.86 8.70
CA LYS A 247 62.75 -18.71 7.77
C LYS A 247 64.19 -18.24 7.62
N ILE A 248 64.42 -16.93 7.50
CA ILE A 248 65.77 -16.35 7.36
C ILE A 248 66.58 -16.53 8.64
N ARG A 249 65.95 -16.39 9.81
CA ARG A 249 66.59 -16.55 11.12
C ARG A 249 66.72 -18.02 11.58
N GLY A 250 66.26 -18.97 10.77
CA GLY A 250 66.36 -20.40 11.08
C GLY A 250 65.55 -20.83 12.31
N CYS A 251 64.53 -20.04 12.71
CA CYS A 251 63.68 -20.39 13.84
C CYS A 251 62.71 -21.51 13.42
N VAL A 252 63.06 -22.75 13.77
CA VAL A 252 62.19 -23.94 13.64
C VAL A 252 60.95 -23.71 14.51
N PRO A 253 59.71 -23.98 14.07
CA PRO A 253 58.49 -23.76 14.86
C PRO A 253 58.37 -24.71 16.09
N TRP A 254 59.14 -24.37 17.12
CA TRP A 254 59.17 -24.86 18.50
C TRP A 254 57.84 -24.85 19.29
N LYS A 255 56.77 -24.19 18.83
CA LYS A 255 55.51 -24.19 19.57
C LYS A 255 54.66 -25.40 19.22
N SER A 256 54.86 -26.51 19.95
CA SER A 256 53.81 -27.39 20.51
C SER A 256 54.30 -28.78 20.99
N SER A 257 55.62 -29.04 21.10
CA SER A 257 56.07 -30.32 21.68
C SER A 257 56.37 -30.16 23.18
N SER A 258 55.43 -30.58 24.04
CA SER A 258 55.65 -30.70 25.49
C SER A 258 56.80 -31.65 25.85
N VAL A 259 57.20 -32.51 24.91
CA VAL A 259 58.31 -33.46 25.02
C VAL A 259 59.67 -32.74 25.01
N ALA A 260 59.78 -31.59 24.34
CA ALA A 260 61.03 -30.84 24.29
C ALA A 260 61.46 -30.33 25.68
N LEU A 261 60.50 -29.98 26.54
CA LEU A 261 60.76 -29.51 27.90
C LEU A 261 61.22 -30.63 28.86
N LEU A 262 60.88 -31.89 28.59
CA LEU A 262 61.21 -33.03 29.46
C LEU A 262 62.65 -33.53 29.31
N TYR A 263 63.30 -33.29 28.17
CA TYR A 263 64.62 -33.84 27.85
C TYR A 263 65.75 -32.78 27.83
N HIS A 264 65.48 -31.56 28.29
CA HIS A 264 66.51 -30.53 28.43
C HIS A 264 66.80 -30.27 29.90
N GLU A 265 68.06 -30.41 30.31
CA GLU A 265 68.53 -30.06 31.65
C GLU A 265 69.05 -28.61 31.65
N VAL A 266 68.62 -27.82 32.64
CA VAL A 266 69.10 -26.45 32.84
C VAL A 266 70.27 -26.51 33.82
N ILE A 267 71.48 -26.25 33.33
CA ILE A 267 72.67 -26.17 34.19
C ILE A 267 73.01 -24.69 34.39
N GLU A 268 72.98 -24.24 35.63
CA GLU A 268 73.45 -22.89 35.99
C GLU A 268 74.98 -22.86 35.96
N GLN A 269 75.56 -22.13 35.01
CA GLN A 269 76.98 -21.80 35.07
C GLN A 269 77.20 -20.64 36.04
N LYS A 270 78.34 -20.68 36.76
CA LYS A 270 78.76 -19.74 37.83
C LYS A 270 78.85 -18.25 37.45
N HIS A 271 78.33 -17.82 36.29
CA HIS A 271 78.22 -16.43 35.86
C HIS A 271 76.78 -15.99 35.52
N GLY A 272 75.76 -16.73 35.96
CA GLY A 272 74.36 -16.29 35.91
C GLY A 272 73.71 -16.35 34.52
N GLN A 273 74.33 -17.03 33.56
CA GLN A 273 73.69 -17.41 32.30
C GLN A 273 73.37 -18.92 32.35
N ALA A 274 72.07 -19.24 32.41
CA ALA A 274 71.58 -20.60 32.31
C ALA A 274 71.61 -21.01 30.83
N VAL A 275 72.41 -22.03 30.51
CA VAL A 275 72.50 -22.57 29.15
C VAL A 275 71.77 -23.91 29.13
N LEU A 276 70.79 -24.05 28.24
CA LEU A 276 70.10 -25.30 27.97
C LEU A 276 71.04 -26.22 27.21
N ARG A 277 71.42 -27.35 27.80
CA ARG A 277 72.22 -28.37 27.12
C ARG A 277 71.29 -29.54 26.77
N SER A 278 71.26 -29.91 25.50
CA SER A 278 70.55 -31.11 25.03
C SER A 278 71.56 -32.06 24.41
N ASP A 279 71.47 -33.34 24.77
CA ASP A 279 72.25 -34.42 24.12
C ASP A 279 71.49 -35.01 22.91
N MET A 280 70.28 -34.53 22.62
CA MET A 280 69.49 -34.91 21.43
C MET A 280 69.16 -33.67 20.61
N HIS A 281 69.48 -33.74 19.31
CA HIS A 281 69.33 -32.64 18.36
C HIS A 281 68.14 -32.82 17.40
N ASP A 282 67.54 -34.01 17.32
CA ASP A 282 66.44 -34.28 16.38
C ASP A 282 65.13 -34.65 17.08
N LEU A 283 64.02 -34.05 16.61
CA LEU A 283 62.66 -34.26 17.14
C LEU A 283 62.21 -35.71 16.98
N SER A 284 62.67 -36.40 15.92
CA SER A 284 62.31 -37.78 15.65
C SER A 284 62.93 -38.76 16.66
N GLU A 285 64.10 -38.43 17.20
CA GLU A 285 64.79 -39.20 18.25
C GLU A 285 64.09 -39.01 19.60
N MET A 286 63.69 -37.78 19.93
CA MET A 286 62.95 -37.48 21.16
C MET A 286 61.58 -38.16 21.20
N GLU A 287 60.88 -38.24 20.06
CA GLU A 287 59.57 -38.93 19.99
C GLU A 287 59.71 -40.45 20.17
N ARG A 288 60.79 -41.05 19.64
CA ARG A 288 61.10 -42.47 19.86
C ARG A 288 61.42 -42.76 21.32
N ALA A 289 62.23 -41.92 21.96
CA ALA A 289 62.57 -42.06 23.37
C ALA A 289 61.34 -41.92 24.29
N ALA A 290 60.46 -40.96 23.99
CA ALA A 290 59.23 -40.73 24.77
C ALA A 290 58.23 -41.90 24.67
N LYS A 291 58.17 -42.57 23.52
CA LYS A 291 57.33 -43.77 23.33
C LYS A 291 57.84 -44.97 24.13
N ASP A 292 59.12 -45.02 24.46
CA ASP A 292 59.74 -46.11 25.21
C ASP A 292 59.62 -45.92 26.73
N THR A 293 59.48 -44.67 27.20
CA THR A 293 59.27 -44.37 28.61
C THR A 293 57.83 -44.65 29.05
N LYS A 294 57.61 -45.78 29.72
CA LYS A 294 56.35 -46.08 30.44
C LYS A 294 56.35 -45.37 31.80
N ALA A 295 55.59 -44.30 31.93
CA ALA A 295 55.33 -43.66 33.21
C ALA A 295 54.23 -44.42 33.97
N MET A 296 54.51 -44.80 35.22
CA MET A 296 53.51 -45.31 36.16
C MET A 296 53.03 -44.13 37.01
N LEU A 297 51.74 -43.84 36.98
CA LEU A 297 51.10 -42.86 37.86
C LEU A 297 50.82 -43.57 39.19
N GLU A 298 51.45 -43.10 40.27
CA GLU A 298 50.94 -43.31 41.64
C GLU A 298 49.81 -42.32 41.94
#